data_AF-A0A1B7TC34-F1
#
_entry.id   AF-A0A1B7TC34-F1
#
_cell.length_a   1.000
_cell.length_b   1.000
_cell.length_c   1.000
_cell.angle_alpha   90.00
_cell.angle_beta   90.00
_cell.angle_gamma   90.00
#
_symmetry.space_group_name_H-M   'P 1'
#
loop_
_entity.id
_entity.type
_entity.pdbx_description
1 polymer ?
#
loop_
_entity_poly.entity_id
_entity_poly.type
_entity_poly.pdbx_seq_one_letter_code
_entity_poly.pdbx_strand_id
1 'polypeptide(L)'
;MPKTFSKPWYGIAIPCVIISFLGYGSQLLIFKKYPISKNQQQIFQIELILIWLTYYIAIKMKPGSPKAKFEPIENSKYKIWSNYCFKCKNNKPERAHHCKTCDTCVLALDHHCPWTMNCNIILRKTY
;
A
#
# COMPACT_ATOMS: atom_id res chain seq x y z
N MET A 1 -12.37 15.77 -0.39
CA MET A 1 -12.26 14.91 0.81
C MET A 1 -11.64 13.59 0.40
N PRO A 2 -10.67 13.01 1.13
CA PRO A 2 -10.31 11.62 0.89
C PRO A 2 -11.56 10.77 1.11
N LYS A 3 -11.97 10.00 0.10
CA LYS A 3 -13.11 9.09 0.23
C LYS A 3 -12.65 7.89 1.05
N THR A 4 -12.78 7.98 2.36
CA THR A 4 -12.62 6.85 3.27
C THR A 4 -13.95 6.12 3.38
N PHE A 5 -13.91 4.80 3.54
CA PHE A 5 -15.12 4.03 3.84
C PHE A 5 -15.75 4.49 5.17
N SER A 6 -17.07 4.31 5.29
CA SER A 6 -17.80 4.60 6.54
C SER A 6 -17.29 3.76 7.71
N LYS A 7 -16.89 2.51 7.43
CA LYS A 7 -16.14 1.66 8.37
C LYS A 7 -14.79 1.32 7.75
N PRO A 8 -13.65 1.65 8.41
CA PRO A 8 -12.33 1.45 7.83
C PRO A 8 -12.05 0.01 7.40
N TRP A 9 -12.52 -0.98 8.18
CA TRP A 9 -12.28 -2.40 7.93
C TRP A 9 -12.94 -2.92 6.63
N TYR A 10 -13.90 -2.21 6.05
CA TYR A 10 -14.43 -2.55 4.72
C TYR A 10 -13.34 -2.54 3.65
N GLY A 11 -12.33 -1.69 3.82
CA GLY A 11 -11.16 -1.63 2.97
C GLY A 11 -10.41 -2.96 2.86
N ILE A 12 -10.39 -3.75 3.92
CA ILE A 12 -9.71 -5.07 3.96
C ILE A 12 -10.69 -6.20 3.66
N ALA A 13 -11.90 -6.14 4.22
CA ALA A 13 -12.87 -7.21 4.08
C ALA A 13 -13.29 -7.42 2.62
N ILE A 14 -13.51 -6.34 1.85
CA ILE A 14 -13.97 -6.45 0.45
C ILE A 14 -12.93 -7.16 -0.42
N PRO A 15 -11.64 -6.75 -0.47
CA PRO A 15 -10.63 -7.48 -1.20
C PRO A 15 -10.46 -8.93 -0.75
N CYS A 16 -10.51 -9.21 0.56
CA CYS A 16 -10.43 -10.58 1.08
C CYS A 16 -11.57 -11.47 0.56
N VAL A 17 -12.79 -10.94 0.49
CA VAL A 17 -13.95 -11.66 -0.07
C VAL A 17 -13.75 -11.91 -1.57
N ILE A 18 -13.28 -10.91 -2.31
CA ILE A 18 -13.03 -11.03 -3.76
C ILE A 18 -11.94 -12.07 -4.04
N ILE A 19 -10.80 -12.00 -3.35
CA ILE A 19 -9.68 -12.95 -3.50
C ILE A 19 -10.15 -14.37 -3.17
N SER A 20 -10.89 -14.53 -2.06
CA SER A 20 -11.42 -15.83 -1.66
C SER A 20 -12.41 -16.40 -2.70
N PHE A 21 -13.34 -15.58 -3.19
CA PHE A 21 -14.35 -15.99 -4.15
C PHE A 21 -13.74 -16.38 -5.50
N LEU A 22 -12.84 -15.56 -6.05
CA LEU A 22 -12.20 -15.85 -7.33
C LEU A 22 -11.16 -16.99 -7.21
N GLY A 23 -10.42 -17.03 -6.10
CA GLY A 23 -9.36 -18.01 -5.85
C GLY A 23 -9.91 -19.40 -5.53
N TYR A 24 -10.78 -19.54 -4.53
CA TYR A 24 -11.29 -20.85 -4.11
C TYR A 24 -12.58 -21.23 -4.85
N GLY A 25 -13.41 -20.25 -5.24
CA GLY A 25 -14.62 -20.51 -6.01
C GLY A 25 -14.33 -21.11 -7.39
N SER A 26 -13.25 -20.70 -8.05
CA SER A 26 -12.81 -21.32 -9.31
C SER A 26 -12.45 -22.80 -9.13
N GLN A 27 -11.85 -23.18 -8.01
CA GLN A 27 -11.53 -24.58 -7.72
C GLN A 27 -12.79 -25.43 -7.51
N LEU A 28 -13.76 -24.90 -6.77
CA LEU A 28 -15.00 -25.61 -6.45
C LEU A 28 -15.98 -25.69 -7.63
N LEU A 29 -16.09 -24.63 -8.42
CA LEU A 29 -17.11 -24.49 -9.46
C LEU A 29 -16.60 -24.83 -10.86
N ILE A 30 -15.36 -24.44 -11.18
CA ILE A 30 -14.79 -24.60 -12.52
C ILE A 30 -13.96 -25.86 -12.59
N PHE A 31 -12.94 -26.01 -11.75
CA PHE A 31 -12.00 -27.15 -11.86
C PHE A 31 -12.61 -28.49 -11.48
N LYS A 32 -13.71 -28.50 -10.72
CA LYS A 32 -14.51 -29.71 -10.50
C LYS A 32 -15.25 -30.16 -11.77
N LYS A 33 -15.71 -29.22 -12.60
CA LYS A 33 -16.45 -29.49 -13.84
C LYS A 33 -15.52 -29.67 -15.05
N TYR A 34 -14.42 -28.94 -15.08
CA TYR A 34 -13.40 -28.94 -16.12
C TYR A 34 -12.02 -29.15 -15.48
N PRO A 35 -11.62 -30.41 -15.23
CA PRO A 35 -10.40 -30.71 -14.48
C PRO A 35 -9.16 -30.29 -15.27
N ILE A 36 -8.27 -29.57 -14.59
CA ILE A 36 -6.96 -29.18 -15.09
C ILE A 36 -5.88 -30.17 -14.66
N SER A 37 -4.71 -30.14 -15.30
CA SER A 37 -3.59 -30.99 -14.91
C SER A 37 -3.09 -30.66 -13.50
N LYS A 38 -2.46 -31.63 -12.82
CA LYS A 38 -1.89 -31.44 -11.46
C LYS A 38 -0.90 -30.26 -11.42
N ASN A 39 -0.09 -30.10 -12.46
CA ASN A 39 0.89 -29.01 -12.56
C ASN A 39 0.19 -27.65 -12.65
N GLN A 40 -0.86 -27.53 -13.47
CA GLN A 40 -1.66 -26.30 -13.56
C GLN A 40 -2.37 -25.98 -12.23
N GLN A 41 -2.91 -27.00 -11.55
CA GLN A 41 -3.51 -26.82 -10.24
C GLN A 41 -2.48 -26.30 -9.22
N GLN A 42 -1.25 -26.83 -9.22
CA GLN A 42 -0.17 -26.39 -8.34
C GLN A 42 0.25 -24.94 -8.63
N ILE A 43 0.42 -24.58 -9.91
CA ILE A 43 0.74 -23.21 -10.33
C ILE A 43 -0.34 -22.24 -9.81
N PHE A 44 -1.60 -22.59 -10.02
CA PHE A 44 -2.72 -21.78 -9.54
C PHE A 44 -2.73 -21.60 -8.01
N GLN A 45 -2.42 -22.66 -7.23
CA GLN A 45 -2.28 -22.52 -5.78
C GLN A 45 -1.13 -21.60 -5.38
N ILE A 46 0.02 -21.71 -6.05
CA ILE A 46 1.18 -20.86 -5.78
C ILE A 46 0.84 -19.40 -6.07
N GLU A 47 0.20 -19.11 -7.19
CA GLU A 47 -0.27 -17.75 -7.53
C GLU A 47 -1.25 -17.21 -6.49
N LEU A 48 -2.20 -18.03 -6.04
CA LEU A 48 -3.15 -17.64 -4.99
C LEU A 48 -2.44 -17.32 -3.66
N ILE A 49 -1.45 -18.13 -3.28
CA ILE A 49 -0.60 -17.87 -2.10
C ILE A 49 0.17 -16.57 -2.27
N LEU A 50 0.74 -16.31 -3.45
CA LEU A 50 1.48 -15.08 -3.75
C LEU A 50 0.56 -13.85 -3.69
N ILE A 51 -0.68 -13.96 -4.17
CA ILE A 51 -1.68 -12.88 -4.05
C ILE A 51 -1.96 -12.57 -2.58
N TRP A 52 -2.20 -13.59 -1.75
CA TRP A 52 -2.41 -13.39 -0.31
C TRP A 52 -1.19 -12.78 0.38
N LEU A 53 0.00 -13.27 0.07
CA LEU A 53 1.26 -12.79 0.65
C LEU A 53 1.52 -11.32 0.28
N THR A 54 1.40 -10.98 -1.01
CA THR A 54 1.64 -9.62 -1.48
C THR A 54 0.59 -8.64 -0.96
N TYR A 55 -0.68 -9.06 -0.88
CA TYR A 55 -1.73 -8.25 -0.26
C TYR A 55 -1.47 -8.01 1.24
N TYR A 56 -1.08 -9.05 1.98
CA TYR A 56 -0.70 -8.93 3.38
C TYR A 56 0.47 -7.95 3.57
N ILE A 57 1.50 -8.07 2.73
CA ILE A 57 2.65 -7.16 2.73
C ILE A 57 2.18 -5.72 2.47
N ALA A 58 1.28 -5.49 1.52
CA ALA A 58 0.77 -4.15 1.21
C ALA A 58 0.01 -3.52 2.40
N ILE A 59 -0.73 -4.31 3.17
CA ILE A 59 -1.41 -3.85 4.40
C ILE A 59 -0.40 -3.50 5.50
N LYS A 60 0.64 -4.32 5.69
CA LYS A 60 1.55 -4.21 6.84
C LYS A 60 2.76 -3.32 6.61
N MET A 61 3.10 -3.01 5.36
CA MET A 61 4.30 -2.25 5.05
C MET A 61 4.20 -0.82 5.57
N LYS A 62 4.97 -0.48 6.60
CA LYS A 62 4.98 0.88 7.13
C LYS A 62 5.50 1.86 6.05
N PRO A 63 4.77 2.95 5.75
CA PRO A 63 5.29 3.98 4.88
C PRO A 63 6.48 4.68 5.55
N GLY A 64 7.48 5.05 4.75
CA GLY A 64 8.61 5.85 5.25
C GLY A 64 8.11 7.20 5.76
N SER A 65 8.60 7.63 6.93
CA SER A 65 8.30 8.94 7.51
C SER A 65 9.55 9.82 7.50
N PRO A 66 9.43 11.15 7.31
CA PRO A 66 10.58 12.03 7.38
C PRO A 66 11.19 12.03 8.78
N LYS A 67 12.52 12.19 8.86
CA LYS A 67 13.23 12.35 10.13
C LYS A 67 12.67 13.55 10.89
N ALA A 68 12.62 13.45 12.22
CA ALA A 68 12.24 14.57 13.07
C ALA A 68 13.26 15.71 12.90
N LYS A 69 12.79 16.95 12.82
CA LYS A 69 13.63 18.13 12.54
C LYS A 69 14.47 17.95 11.28
N PHE A 70 13.83 17.55 10.18
CA PHE A 70 14.52 17.44 8.90
C PHE A 70 15.03 18.82 8.50
N GLU A 71 16.34 18.96 8.34
CA GLU A 71 16.96 20.17 7.83
C GLU A 71 17.38 19.94 6.37
N PRO A 72 17.03 20.86 5.44
CA PRO A 72 17.50 20.75 4.07
C PRO A 72 19.02 20.88 4.06
N ILE A 73 19.70 19.98 3.35
CA ILE A 73 21.15 20.01 3.19
C ILE A 73 21.52 21.30 2.42
N GLU A 74 22.18 22.22 3.10
CA GLU A 74 22.48 23.58 2.60
C GLU A 74 23.39 23.58 1.35
N ASN A 75 24.25 22.56 1.22
CA ASN A 75 25.22 22.41 0.11
C ASN A 75 24.80 21.37 -0.96
N SER A 76 23.51 21.03 -1.02
CA SER A 76 22.99 20.14 -2.05
C SER A 76 22.97 20.84 -3.42
N LYS A 77 23.70 20.30 -4.41
CA LYS A 77 23.63 20.71 -5.83
C LYS A 77 22.19 20.67 -6.39
N TYR A 78 21.28 19.97 -5.71
CA TYR A 78 19.87 19.90 -6.00
C TYR A 78 19.10 20.86 -5.09
N LYS A 79 18.27 21.73 -5.68
CA LYS A 79 17.33 22.60 -4.95
C LYS A 79 16.35 21.72 -4.17
N ILE A 80 16.55 21.56 -2.87
CA ILE A 80 15.61 20.84 -2.00
C ILE A 80 14.36 21.70 -1.88
N TRP A 81 13.22 21.22 -2.39
CA TRP A 81 11.93 21.87 -2.20
C TRP A 81 11.48 21.67 -0.74
N SER A 82 11.94 22.54 0.16
CA SER A 82 11.59 22.50 1.59
C SER A 82 10.19 23.07 1.82
N ASN A 83 9.17 22.29 1.53
CA ASN A 83 7.81 22.67 1.91
C ASN A 83 7.58 22.34 3.38
N TYR A 84 7.30 23.31 4.24
CA TYR A 84 6.97 23.04 5.65
C TYR A 84 5.59 22.36 5.77
N CYS A 85 5.42 21.43 6.71
CA CYS A 85 4.13 20.89 7.10
C CYS A 85 3.70 21.47 8.45
N PHE A 86 2.67 22.33 8.45
CA PHE A 86 2.15 22.94 9.68
C PHE A 86 1.55 21.95 10.68
N LYS A 87 0.95 20.86 10.20
CA LYS A 87 0.35 19.84 11.06
C LYS A 87 1.39 19.01 11.80
N CYS A 88 2.39 18.51 11.06
CA CYS A 88 3.48 17.72 11.63
C CYS A 88 4.59 18.59 12.23
N LYS A 89 4.51 19.92 12.08
CA LYS A 89 5.51 20.90 12.49
C LYS A 89 6.94 20.56 12.04
N ASN A 90 7.09 20.09 10.80
CA ASN A 90 8.36 19.61 10.27
C ASN A 90 8.53 20.02 8.80
N ASN A 91 9.79 20.19 8.36
CA ASN A 91 10.09 20.36 6.94
C ASN A 91 9.80 19.06 6.18
N LYS A 92 9.13 19.16 5.04
CA LYS A 92 8.90 18.01 4.16
C LYS A 92 10.11 17.84 3.23
N PRO A 93 10.74 16.65 3.21
CA PRO A 93 11.69 16.29 2.17
C PRO A 93 11.04 16.33 0.79
N GLU A 94 11.88 16.30 -0.26
CA GLU A 94 11.41 16.22 -1.64
C GLU A 94 10.44 15.04 -1.83
N ARG A 95 9.33 15.26 -2.54
CA ARG A 95 8.26 14.26 -2.79
C ARG A 95 7.55 13.72 -1.54
N ALA A 96 7.77 14.31 -0.36
CA ALA A 96 7.01 13.95 0.83
C ALA A 96 5.69 14.75 0.90
N HIS A 97 4.60 14.05 1.23
CA HIS A 97 3.27 14.66 1.36
C HIS A 97 2.62 14.24 2.68
N HIS A 98 1.82 15.15 3.26
CA HIS A 98 1.05 14.84 4.47
C HIS A 98 -0.20 14.05 4.07
N CYS A 99 -0.29 12.80 4.55
CA CYS A 99 -1.49 12.00 4.42
C CYS A 99 -2.50 12.42 5.48
N LYS A 100 -3.63 13.00 5.07
CA LYS A 100 -4.70 13.40 5.99
C LYS A 100 -5.31 12.22 6.75
N THR A 101 -5.36 11.05 6.14
CA THR A 101 -5.97 9.84 6.74
C THR A 101 -5.07 9.23 7.82
N CYS A 102 -3.76 9.21 7.59
CA CYS A 102 -2.78 8.70 8.56
C CYS A 102 -2.25 9.78 9.51
N ASP A 103 -2.67 11.03 9.31
CA ASP A 103 -2.22 12.23 10.02
C ASP A 103 -0.70 12.37 10.17
N THR A 104 0.04 11.99 9.13
CA THR A 104 1.50 12.01 9.14
C THR A 104 2.08 12.32 7.76
N CYS A 105 3.27 12.89 7.72
CA CYS A 105 4.03 13.04 6.49
C CYS A 105 4.62 11.70 6.05
N VAL A 106 4.40 11.34 4.79
CA VAL A 106 4.91 10.11 4.18
C VAL A 106 5.88 10.47 3.05
N LEU A 107 7.03 9.81 3.04
CA LEU A 107 8.06 9.94 2.01
C LEU A 107 7.58 9.33 0.70
N ALA A 108 7.80 10.04 -0.42
CA ALA A 108 7.41 9.58 -1.76
C ALA A 108 5.94 9.09 -1.83
N LEU A 109 5.05 9.74 -1.07
CA LEU A 109 3.63 9.41 -1.03
C LEU A 109 3.01 9.59 -2.41
N ASP A 110 2.37 8.54 -2.90
CA ASP A 110 1.49 8.61 -4.06
C ASP A 110 0.06 8.89 -3.60
N HIS A 111 -0.51 7.92 -2.89
CA HIS A 111 -1.86 8.02 -2.36
C HIS A 111 -2.05 7.17 -1.10
N HIS A 112 -3.08 7.49 -0.33
CA HIS A 112 -3.59 6.60 0.69
C HIS A 112 -4.61 5.66 0.07
N CYS A 113 -4.33 4.35 0.08
CA CYS A 113 -5.21 3.36 -0.52
C CYS A 113 -6.21 2.85 0.52
N PRO A 114 -7.53 3.05 0.29
CA PRO A 114 -8.54 2.56 1.23
C PRO A 114 -8.61 1.03 1.23
N TRP A 115 -8.16 0.35 0.17
CA TRP A 115 -8.20 -1.12 0.02
C TRP A 115 -7.07 -1.87 0.74
N THR A 116 -6.00 -1.16 1.11
CA THR A 116 -4.92 -1.70 1.97
C THR A 116 -4.91 -1.03 3.33
N MET A 117 -5.77 -0.02 3.53
CA MET A 117 -5.76 0.87 4.68
C MET A 117 -4.39 1.50 4.96
N ASN A 118 -3.61 1.72 3.91
CA ASN A 118 -2.21 2.09 4.01
C ASN A 118 -1.77 3.08 2.92
N CYS A 119 -0.68 3.81 3.17
CA CYS A 119 -0.10 4.73 2.20
C CYS A 119 0.79 4.00 1.20
N ASN A 120 0.47 4.11 -0.08
CA ASN A 120 1.28 3.61 -1.17
C ASN A 120 2.36 4.64 -1.53
N ILE A 121 3.58 4.15 -1.74
CA ILE A 121 4.74 4.97 -2.09
C ILE A 121 5.23 4.59 -3.49
N ILE A 122 5.60 5.57 -4.32
CA ILE A 122 6.08 5.34 -5.69
C ILE A 122 7.52 4.81 -5.73
N LEU A 123 8.37 5.17 -4.77
CA LEU A 123 9.76 4.71 -4.69
C LEU A 123 10.22 4.59 -3.23
N ARG A 124 10.86 3.46 -2.87
CA ARG A 124 11.60 3.35 -1.61
C ARG A 124 12.88 4.19 -1.72
N LYS A 125 12.82 5.47 -1.36
CA LYS A 125 14.02 6.20 -0.97
C LYS A 125 14.08 6.24 0.55
N THR A 126 14.91 5.37 1.12
CA THR A 126 15.38 5.52 2.50
C THR A 126 16.41 6.65 2.51
N TYR A 127 16.08 7.77 3.15
CA TYR A 127 17.02 8.85 3.47
C TYR A 127 17.38 8.79 4.95
#